data_AF-A0A0A9YSV8-F1
#
_entry.id   AF-A0A0A9YSV8-F1
#
_cell.length_a   1.000
_cell.length_b   1.000
_cell.length_c   1.000
_cell.angle_alpha   90.00
_cell.angle_beta   90.00
_cell.angle_gamma   90.00
#
_symmetry.space_group_name_H-M   'P 1'
#
loop_
_entity.id
_entity.type
_entity.pdbx_description
1 polymer ?
#
loop_
_entity_poly.entity_id
_entity_poly.type
_entity_poly.pdbx_seq_one_letter_code
_entity_poly.pdbx_strand_id
1 'polypeptide(L)'
;FSQQTQLEMFYHKALKKQTRIVLRSCQICQMIKTSPSLNAPLLSIPASEPRDLIAIDFYGPLPQSNNRFRYILVLLDIASKFVRLYPIVKASGAAALDCLLLDYIPQYGQIRAVLSDNGTQFNSRLWSSN
;
A
#
# COMPACT_ATOMS: atom_id res chain seq x y z
N PHE A 1 9.35 27.55 -21.74
CA PHE A 1 9.45 27.39 -23.21
C PHE A 1 8.04 27.30 -23.80
N SER A 2 7.43 28.47 -24.01
CA SER A 2 6.11 28.64 -24.62
C SER A 2 6.29 28.77 -26.14
N GLN A 3 6.01 27.71 -26.90
CA GLN A 3 5.82 27.84 -28.34
C GLN A 3 4.35 28.17 -28.58
N GLN A 4 4.07 29.45 -28.82
CA GLN A 4 2.81 29.91 -29.39
C GLN A 4 2.72 29.41 -30.83
N THR A 5 1.80 28.48 -31.09
CA THR A 5 1.50 28.01 -32.44
C THR A 5 0.74 29.11 -33.19
N GLN A 6 1.36 29.72 -34.21
CA GLN A 6 0.61 30.43 -35.24
C GLN A 6 -0.33 29.42 -35.92
N LEU A 7 -1.64 29.57 -35.71
CA LEU A 7 -2.65 28.74 -36.35
C LEU A 7 -2.88 29.26 -37.78
N GLU A 8 -2.04 28.82 -38.70
CA GLU A 8 -2.37 28.87 -40.12
C GLU A 8 -3.55 27.91 -40.39
N MET A 9 -4.62 28.42 -41.00
CA MET A 9 -5.84 27.65 -41.23
C MET A 9 -5.67 26.68 -42.40
N PHE A 10 -5.19 25.47 -42.12
CA PHE A 10 -5.13 24.38 -43.08
C PHE A 10 -6.28 23.39 -42.90
N TYR A 11 -7.01 23.09 -43.98
CA TYR A 11 -8.01 22.02 -44.00
C TYR A 11 -7.38 20.73 -44.53
N HIS A 12 -7.24 19.72 -43.66
CA HIS A 12 -6.79 18.39 -44.07
C HIS A 12 -7.85 17.32 -43.73
N LYS A 13 -8.34 16.64 -44.77
CA LYS A 13 -9.30 15.53 -44.62
C LYS A 13 -8.64 14.41 -43.80
N ALA A 14 -9.18 14.12 -42.62
CA ALA A 14 -8.69 13.12 -41.67
C ALA A 14 -7.41 13.47 -40.85
N LEU A 15 -7.10 14.76 -40.64
CA LEU A 15 -6.01 15.20 -39.75
C LEU A 15 -6.03 14.47 -38.39
N LYS A 16 -7.20 14.41 -37.75
CA LYS A 16 -7.41 13.72 -36.45
C LYS A 16 -6.96 12.25 -36.48
N LYS A 17 -7.16 11.54 -37.60
CA LYS A 17 -6.75 10.14 -37.75
C LYS A 17 -5.23 10.03 -37.82
N GLN A 18 -4.58 10.88 -38.61
CA GLN A 18 -3.12 10.88 -38.75
C GLN A 18 -2.43 11.27 -37.44
N THR A 19 -2.90 12.31 -36.76
CA THR A 19 -2.37 12.71 -35.44
C THR A 19 -2.46 11.55 -34.45
N ARG A 20 -3.56 10.78 -34.45
CA ARG A 20 -3.71 9.62 -33.57
C ARG A 20 -2.72 8.49 -33.89
N ILE A 21 -2.39 8.28 -35.17
CA ILE A 21 -1.38 7.29 -35.59
C ILE A 21 -0.01 7.70 -35.04
N VAL A 22 0.41 8.95 -35.29
CA VAL A 22 1.70 9.49 -34.83
C VAL A 22 1.82 9.42 -33.31
N LEU A 23 0.78 9.84 -32.59
CA LEU A 23 0.76 9.79 -31.11
C LEU A 23 0.84 8.36 -30.57
N ARG A 24 0.25 7.37 -31.27
CA ARG A 24 0.32 5.95 -30.88
C ARG A 24 1.67 5.32 -31.19
N SER A 25 2.35 5.74 -32.25
CA SER A 25 3.69 5.24 -32.61
C SER A 25 4.83 5.91 -31.85
N CYS A 26 4.62 7.11 -31.29
CA CYS A 26 5.66 7.84 -30.58
C CYS A 26 5.90 7.26 -29.18
N GLN A 27 7.05 6.59 -28.99
CA GLN A 27 7.44 5.99 -27.70
C GLN A 27 7.51 7.01 -26.57
N ILE A 28 8.09 8.19 -26.82
CA ILE A 28 8.18 9.27 -25.83
C ILE A 28 6.77 9.69 -25.36
N CYS A 29 5.83 9.85 -26.30
CA CYS A 29 4.44 10.19 -25.96
C CYS A 29 3.75 9.06 -25.18
N GLN A 30 4.01 7.79 -25.51
CA GLN A 30 3.42 6.65 -24.80
C GLN A 30 4.00 6.47 -23.38
N MET A 31 5.28 6.78 -23.18
CA MET A 31 5.94 6.68 -21.87
C MET A 31 5.56 7.83 -20.92
N ILE A 32 5.45 9.05 -21.44
CA ILE A 32 5.20 10.25 -20.61
C ILE A 32 3.70 10.42 -20.35
N LYS A 33 2.85 10.08 -21.32
CA LYS A 33 1.41 10.30 -21.18
C LYS A 33 0.81 9.18 -20.33
N THR A 34 0.37 9.54 -19.13
CA THR A 34 -0.44 8.65 -18.29
C THR A 34 -1.68 8.25 -19.07
N SER A 35 -1.86 6.95 -19.31
CA SER A 35 -3.14 6.44 -19.78
C SER A 35 -4.20 6.75 -18.72
N PRO A 36 -5.45 7.07 -19.09
CA PRO A 36 -6.55 6.97 -18.15
C PRO A 36 -6.58 5.51 -17.72
N SER A 37 -6.13 5.26 -16.49
CA SER A 37 -5.91 3.92 -15.97
C SER A 37 -7.19 3.10 -16.09
N LEU A 38 -7.09 1.94 -16.74
CA LEU A 38 -7.92 0.79 -16.40
C LEU A 38 -7.48 0.36 -15.00
N ASN A 39 -7.92 1.08 -13.98
CA ASN A 39 -7.77 0.62 -12.61
C ASN A 39 -8.50 -0.70 -12.54
N ALA A 40 -7.78 -1.77 -12.19
CA ALA A 40 -8.45 -3.01 -11.82
C ALA A 40 -9.48 -2.68 -10.73
N PRO A 41 -10.66 -3.31 -10.76
CA PRO A 41 -11.65 -3.11 -9.70
C PRO A 41 -10.99 -3.42 -8.36
N LEU A 42 -11.23 -2.54 -7.37
CA LEU A 42 -10.80 -2.79 -6.00
C LEU A 42 -11.50 -4.05 -5.51
N LEU A 43 -10.73 -5.10 -5.24
CA LEU A 43 -11.23 -6.32 -4.65
C LEU A 43 -11.18 -6.19 -3.12
N SER A 44 -12.26 -6.57 -2.45
CA SER A 44 -12.24 -6.71 -1.00
C SER A 44 -11.37 -7.90 -0.62
N ILE A 45 -10.58 -7.74 0.44
CA ILE A 45 -9.90 -8.85 1.08
C ILE A 45 -10.93 -9.51 2.02
N PRO A 46 -11.38 -10.74 1.75
CA PRO A 46 -12.42 -11.36 2.56
C PRO A 46 -11.85 -11.76 3.93
N ALA A 47 -12.55 -11.35 4.99
CA ALA A 47 -12.40 -11.86 6.34
C ALA A 47 -13.83 -12.06 6.89
N SER A 48 -14.17 -13.29 7.25
CA SER A 48 -15.55 -13.68 7.54
C SER A 48 -15.85 -13.64 9.04
N GLU A 49 -14.86 -13.99 9.86
CA GLU A 49 -15.00 -14.11 11.32
C GLU A 49 -13.88 -13.36 12.05
N PRO A 50 -14.09 -12.97 13.31
CA PRO A 50 -13.04 -12.35 14.12
C PRO A 50 -11.78 -13.22 14.20
N ARG A 51 -10.61 -12.59 14.00
CA ARG A 51 -9.27 -13.21 13.95
C ARG A 51 -8.93 -14.00 12.68
N ASP A 52 -9.75 -13.88 11.64
CA ASP A 52 -9.45 -14.44 10.32
C ASP A 52 -8.20 -13.82 9.71
N LEU A 53 -8.21 -12.49 9.69
CA LEU A 53 -7.17 -11.72 9.06
C LEU A 53 -6.87 -10.52 9.94
N ILE A 54 -5.65 -10.52 10.45
CA ILE A 54 -5.12 -9.42 11.23
C ILE A 54 -4.22 -8.57 10.34
N ALA A 55 -4.63 -7.35 10.05
CA ALA A 55 -3.77 -6.38 9.39
C ALA A 55 -2.85 -5.70 10.40
N ILE A 56 -1.55 -5.66 10.13
CA ILE A 56 -0.55 -4.98 10.95
C ILE A 56 0.20 -3.91 10.16
N ASP A 57 0.50 -2.80 10.83
CA ASP A 57 1.29 -1.71 10.27
C ASP A 57 2.05 -0.93 11.36
N PHE A 58 3.18 -0.33 11.02
CA PHE A 58 3.90 0.58 11.90
C PHE A 58 3.64 2.04 11.54
N TYR A 59 3.03 2.77 12.47
CA TYR A 59 2.91 4.22 12.36
C TYR A 59 4.12 4.92 13.00
N GLY A 60 4.89 5.67 12.22
CA GLY A 60 6.04 6.46 12.70
C GLY A 60 7.17 6.61 11.67
N PRO A 61 8.35 7.15 12.08
CA PRO A 61 8.68 7.55 13.45
C PRO A 61 7.94 8.81 13.92
N LEU A 62 7.55 8.82 15.19
CA LEU A 62 6.95 9.92 15.93
C LEU A 62 8.01 10.63 16.80
N PRO A 63 7.73 11.84 17.28
CA PRO A 63 8.52 12.46 18.35
C PRO A 63 8.69 11.48 19.51
N GLN A 64 9.92 11.33 19.98
CA GLN A 64 10.25 10.36 20.99
C GLN A 64 9.54 10.69 22.31
N SER A 65 8.84 9.71 22.88
CA SER A 65 8.25 9.84 24.22
C SER A 65 9.31 9.76 25.31
N ASN A 66 8.94 10.12 26.55
CA ASN A 66 9.81 9.96 27.72
C ASN A 66 10.34 8.52 27.89
N ASN A 67 9.56 7.53 27.46
CA ASN A 67 9.91 6.11 27.52
C ASN A 67 10.61 5.59 26.25
N ARG A 68 11.08 6.49 25.38
CA ARG A 68 11.81 6.19 24.14
C ARG A 68 10.98 5.56 23.01
N PHE A 69 9.66 5.49 23.16
CA PHE A 69 8.79 5.01 22.07
C PHE A 69 8.79 6.00 20.91
N ARG A 70 8.87 5.48 19.69
CA ARG A 70 8.89 6.27 18.44
C ARG A 70 7.94 5.73 17.39
N TYR A 71 7.32 4.58 17.61
CA TYR A 71 6.41 3.96 16.66
C TYR A 71 5.18 3.45 17.39
N ILE A 72 4.09 3.28 16.66
CA ILE A 72 2.92 2.54 17.11
C ILE A 72 2.75 1.36 16.16
N LEU A 73 2.74 0.14 16.68
CA LEU A 73 2.24 -1.00 15.91
C LEU A 73 0.72 -0.99 16.00
N VAL A 74 0.08 -0.85 14.85
CA VAL A 74 -1.36 -0.94 14.68
C VAL A 74 -1.70 -2.37 14.30
N LEU A 75 -2.61 -2.99 15.03
CA LEU A 75 -3.12 -4.32 14.77
C LEU A 75 -4.63 -4.22 14.63
N LEU A 76 -5.14 -4.49 13.43
CA LEU A 76 -6.55 -4.38 13.06
C LEU A 76 -7.09 -5.77 12.68
N ASP A 77 -8.10 -6.24 13.40
CA ASP A 77 -8.92 -7.36 12.94
C ASP A 77 -9.87 -6.88 11.83
N ILE A 78 -9.71 -7.45 10.63
CA ILE A 78 -10.46 -7.02 9.45
C ILE A 78 -11.96 -7.33 9.56
N ALA A 79 -12.35 -8.42 10.22
CA ALA A 79 -13.75 -8.81 10.32
C ALA A 79 -14.47 -8.03 11.42
N SER A 80 -13.91 -8.06 12.65
CA SER A 80 -14.55 -7.43 13.81
C SER A 80 -14.33 -5.91 13.89
N LYS A 81 -13.37 -5.38 13.12
CA LYS A 81 -12.88 -4.00 13.19
C LYS A 81 -12.24 -3.64 14.54
N PHE A 82 -11.91 -4.63 15.36
CA PHE A 82 -11.19 -4.42 16.61
C PHE A 82 -9.76 -3.94 16.34
N VAL A 83 -9.33 -2.91 17.07
CA VAL A 83 -8.00 -2.31 16.94
C VAL A 83 -7.23 -2.42 18.25
N ARG A 84 -5.99 -2.87 18.15
CA ARG A 84 -5.02 -2.89 19.23
C ARG A 84 -3.78 -2.10 18.84
N LEU A 85 -3.31 -1.24 19.74
CA LEU A 85 -2.18 -0.35 19.52
C LEU A 85 -1.08 -0.69 20.52
N TYR A 86 0.15 -0.84 20.02
CA TYR A 86 1.32 -1.10 20.85
C TYR A 86 2.35 0.03 20.68
N PRO A 87 2.88 0.61 21.78
CA PRO A 87 3.98 1.55 21.69
C PRO A 87 5.30 0.80 21.43
N ILE A 88 6.05 1.23 20.42
CA ILE A 88 7.24 0.53 19.93
C ILE A 88 8.44 1.48 19.85
N VAL A 89 9.60 1.03 20.36
CA VAL A 89 10.85 1.82 20.36
C VAL A 89 11.51 1.80 18.98
N LYS A 90 11.51 0.63 18.35
CA LYS A 90 12.08 0.38 17.03
C LYS A 90 11.13 -0.52 16.24
N ALA A 91 10.59 -0.02 15.13
CA ALA A 91 9.85 -0.85 14.19
C ALA A 91 10.75 -2.01 13.75
N SER A 92 10.33 -3.23 14.04
CA SER A 92 11.03 -4.47 13.68
C SER A 92 10.04 -5.62 13.58
N GLY A 93 10.34 -6.58 12.70
CA GLY A 93 9.54 -7.80 12.60
C GLY A 93 9.44 -8.55 13.93
N ALA A 94 10.56 -8.68 14.65
CA ALA A 94 10.59 -9.30 15.97
C ALA A 94 9.67 -8.61 16.97
N ALA A 95 9.69 -7.27 17.03
CA ALA A 95 8.80 -6.52 17.94
C ALA A 95 7.31 -6.75 17.62
N ALA A 96 6.94 -6.85 16.34
CA ALA A 96 5.58 -7.17 15.96
C ALA A 96 5.20 -8.64 16.26
N LEU A 97 6.12 -9.60 16.08
CA LEU A 97 5.93 -10.98 16.53
C LEU A 97 5.74 -11.05 18.04
N ASP A 98 6.55 -10.35 18.82
CA ASP A 98 6.44 -10.34 20.29
C ASP A 98 5.06 -9.82 20.71
N CYS A 99 4.57 -8.73 20.13
CA CYS A 99 3.22 -8.23 20.40
C CYS A 99 2.13 -9.26 20.04
N LEU A 100 2.28 -9.97 18.91
CA LEU A 100 1.31 -10.98 18.49
C LEU A 100 1.33 -12.22 19.40
N LEU A 101 2.51 -12.80 19.62
CA LEU A 101 2.67 -14.09 20.30
C LEU A 101 2.58 -13.97 21.82
N LEU A 102 3.06 -12.87 22.40
CA LEU A 102 3.15 -12.71 23.86
C LEU A 102 2.00 -11.91 24.46
N ASP A 103 1.28 -11.09 23.68
CA ASP A 103 0.16 -10.28 24.16
C ASP A 103 -1.17 -10.62 23.46
N TYR A 104 -1.24 -10.46 22.14
CA TYR A 104 -2.52 -10.56 21.42
C TYR A 104 -3.12 -11.97 21.43
N ILE A 105 -2.37 -13.00 20.99
CA ILE A 105 -2.88 -14.38 20.91
C ILE A 105 -3.26 -14.96 22.27
N PRO A 106 -2.46 -14.78 23.35
CA PRO A 106 -2.86 -15.25 24.68
C PRO A 106 -4.15 -14.61 25.21
N GLN A 107 -4.44 -13.36 24.86
CA GLN A 107 -5.62 -12.64 25.36
C GLN A 107 -6.86 -12.87 24.49
N TYR A 108 -6.70 -12.88 23.17
CA TYR A 108 -7.80 -12.86 22.22
C TYR A 108 -7.97 -14.16 21.45
N GLY A 109 -6.99 -15.08 21.49
CA GLY A 109 -7.03 -16.36 20.80
C GLY A 109 -6.24 -16.38 19.49
N GLN A 110 -6.20 -17.56 18.86
CA GLN A 110 -5.40 -17.83 17.68
C GLN A 110 -5.94 -17.10 16.43
N ILE A 111 -5.02 -16.65 15.58
CA ILE A 111 -5.31 -15.94 14.33
C ILE A 111 -5.07 -16.88 13.13
N ARG A 112 -5.83 -16.71 12.04
CA ARG A 112 -5.65 -17.55 10.83
C ARG A 112 -4.54 -16.99 9.93
N ALA A 113 -4.50 -15.69 9.72
CA ALA A 113 -3.52 -15.04 8.86
C ALA A 113 -3.18 -13.61 9.32
N VAL A 114 -1.99 -13.17 8.93
CA VAL A 114 -1.52 -11.79 9.10
C VAL A 114 -1.39 -11.15 7.72
N LEU A 115 -1.96 -9.96 7.57
CA LEU A 115 -1.74 -9.07 6.44
C LEU A 115 -0.79 -7.97 6.89
N SER A 116 0.30 -7.77 6.17
CA SER A 116 1.23 -6.66 6.39
C SER A 116 1.60 -6.02 5.07
N ASP A 117 2.17 -4.82 5.10
CA ASP A 117 2.79 -4.25 3.91
C ASP A 117 4.09 -5.00 3.56
N ASN A 118 4.62 -4.77 2.35
CA ASN A 118 5.92 -5.33 1.95
C ASN A 118 7.11 -4.60 2.61
N GLY A 119 6.89 -3.97 3.76
CA GLY A 119 7.96 -3.39 4.57
C GLY A 119 9.03 -4.45 4.87
N THR A 120 10.29 -4.04 4.83
CA THR A 120 11.44 -4.93 5.12
C THR A 120 11.34 -5.60 6.49
N GLN A 121 10.59 -5.01 7.41
CA GLN A 121 10.29 -5.51 8.74
C GLN A 121 9.51 -6.84 8.71
N PHE A 122 8.66 -7.05 7.70
CA PHE A 122 7.78 -8.21 7.58
C PHE A 122 8.27 -9.23 6.54
N ASN A 123 9.34 -8.92 5.81
CA ASN A 123 9.93 -9.77 4.77
C ASN A 123 11.10 -10.67 5.24
N SER A 124 11.26 -10.84 6.55
CA SER A 124 12.32 -11.69 7.11
C SER A 124 11.87 -13.14 7.27
N ARG A 125 12.80 -14.11 7.27
CA ARG A 125 12.51 -15.54 7.51
C ARG A 125 11.74 -15.81 8.81
N LEU A 126 11.76 -14.85 9.74
CA LEU A 126 10.99 -14.89 10.99
C LEU A 126 9.47 -14.93 10.76
N TRP A 127 8.99 -14.39 9.64
CA TRP A 127 7.57 -14.33 9.28
C TRP A 127 7.14 -15.42 8.29
N SER A 128 8.09 -16.16 7.75
CA SER A 128 7.81 -17.26 6.81
C SER A 128 7.69 -18.57 7.58
N SER A 129 6.52 -19.21 7.55
CA SER A 129 6.38 -20.61 7.97
C SER A 129 6.97 -21.51 6.87
N ASN A 130 7.95 -22.36 7.22
CA ASN A 130 8.37 -23.48 6.37
C ASN A 130 7.20 -24.45 6.13
#